data_AF-A0A8I2Z2A9-F1
#
_entry.id   AF-A0A8I2Z2A9-F1
#
_cell.length_a   1.000
_cell.length_b   1.000
_cell.length_c   1.000
_cell.angle_alpha   90.00
_cell.angle_beta   90.00
_cell.angle_gamma   90.00
#
_symmetry.space_group_name_H-M   'P 1'
#
loop_
_entity.id
_entity.type
_entity.pdbx_description
1 polymer ?
#
loop_
_entity_poly.entity_id
_entity_poly.type
_entity_poly.pdbx_seq_one_letter_code
_entity_poly.pdbx_strand_id
1 'polypeptide(L)'
;MEAIQTLHEQGKFEKFGLSNFTKEQILEWHSYAKSKGRPSAEFPGSYSIAVRGNETALFPTLRELGISVQAYSPIDAGLSVKAPEFIAAAKGSRDPTTMMGRMRQDLYNKPAYMKMPAEFSKLMDNLGLSRSSVAHRWLKYHSALDGSLGDGLLLGAISSEQLEESLLVLEKGPLEP
;
A
#
# COMPACT_ATOMS: atom_id res chain seq x y z
N MET A 1 16.94 -6.44 18.25
CA MET A 1 16.99 -4.97 18.36
C MET A 1 18.39 -4.42 18.62
N GLU A 2 19.27 -5.13 19.35
CA GLU A 2 20.66 -4.65 19.56
C GLU A 2 21.41 -4.34 18.26
N ALA A 3 21.36 -5.24 17.27
CA ALA A 3 21.98 -4.97 15.96
C ALA A 3 21.41 -3.74 15.25
N ILE A 4 20.10 -3.50 15.37
CA ILE A 4 19.42 -2.33 14.79
C ILE A 4 19.91 -1.05 15.48
N GLN A 5 20.05 -1.06 16.81
CA GLN A 5 20.64 0.05 17.55
C GLN A 5 22.07 0.34 17.09
N THR A 6 22.93 -0.68 17.05
CA THR A 6 24.34 -0.49 16.67
C THR A 6 24.44 0.13 15.28
N LEU A 7 23.63 -0.32 14.32
CA LEU A 7 23.60 0.24 12.98
C LEU A 7 23.06 1.68 12.95
N HIS A 8 22.09 2.01 13.79
CA HIS A 8 21.58 3.38 13.93
C HIS A 8 22.65 4.32 14.52
N GLU A 9 23.32 3.91 15.59
CA GLU A 9 24.41 4.69 16.23
C GLU A 9 25.60 4.89 15.29
N GLN A 10 25.84 3.94 14.39
CA GLN A 10 26.83 4.07 13.32
C GLN A 10 26.35 4.91 12.12
N GLY A 11 25.13 5.44 12.16
CA GLY A 11 24.54 6.25 11.08
C GLY A 11 24.30 5.47 9.79
N LYS A 12 24.06 4.15 9.86
CA LYS A 12 23.83 3.32 8.67
C LYS A 12 22.43 3.48 8.07
N PHE A 13 21.48 4.00 8.84
CA PHE A 13 20.15 4.35 8.39
C PHE A 13 19.58 5.46 9.29
N GLU A 14 18.61 6.21 8.75
CA GLU A 14 17.89 7.25 9.48
C GLU A 14 16.59 6.73 10.08
N LYS A 15 15.83 5.94 9.32
CA LYS A 15 14.54 5.38 9.74
C LYS A 15 14.53 3.86 9.69
N PHE A 16 13.90 3.25 10.69
CA PHE A 16 13.68 1.81 10.75
C PHE A 16 12.27 1.47 10.25
N GLY A 17 12.09 0.30 9.63
CA GLY A 17 10.81 -0.13 9.06
C GLY A 17 10.35 -1.49 9.59
N LEU A 18 9.06 -1.62 9.90
CA LEU A 18 8.40 -2.87 10.27
C LEU A 18 7.35 -3.23 9.24
N SER A 19 7.54 -4.32 8.49
CA SER A 19 6.57 -4.71 7.45
C SER A 19 6.07 -6.13 7.67
N ASN A 20 4.76 -6.33 7.49
CA ASN A 20 4.06 -7.60 7.67
C ASN A 20 4.07 -8.14 9.11
N PHE A 21 4.11 -7.25 10.10
CA PHE A 21 3.96 -7.58 11.51
C PHE A 21 2.48 -7.53 11.91
N THR A 22 2.06 -8.42 12.81
CA THR A 22 0.74 -8.32 13.43
C THR A 22 0.69 -7.16 14.43
N LYS A 23 -0.53 -6.76 14.81
CA LYS A 23 -0.75 -5.75 15.85
C LYS A 23 -0.02 -6.10 17.15
N GLU A 24 -0.07 -7.35 17.57
CA GLU A 24 0.55 -7.85 18.81
C GLU A 24 2.08 -7.73 18.73
N GLN A 25 2.67 -8.12 17.60
CA GLN A 25 4.11 -8.02 17.38
C GLN A 25 4.58 -6.56 17.35
N ILE A 26 3.78 -5.64 16.82
CA ILE A 26 4.08 -4.21 16.82
C ILE A 26 4.03 -3.64 18.23
N LEU A 27 3.03 -4.01 19.03
CA LEU A 27 2.92 -3.58 20.42
C LEU A 27 4.09 -4.10 21.26
N GLU A 28 4.44 -5.38 21.13
CA GLU A 28 5.60 -5.98 21.79
C GLU A 28 6.89 -5.26 21.40
N TRP A 29 7.10 -5.08 20.09
CA TRP A 29 8.27 -4.37 19.56
C TRP A 29 8.37 -2.94 20.08
N HIS A 30 7.27 -2.18 20.04
CA HIS A 30 7.24 -0.78 20.44
C HIS A 30 7.51 -0.64 21.94
N SER A 31 6.91 -1.49 22.76
CA SER A 31 7.15 -1.52 24.21
C SER A 31 8.63 -1.78 24.52
N TYR A 32 9.23 -2.78 23.87
CA TYR A 32 10.65 -3.08 24.02
C TYR A 32 11.52 -1.90 23.55
N ALA A 33 11.27 -1.38 22.36
CA ALA A 33 12.02 -0.27 21.76
C ALA A 33 12.03 0.95 22.69
N LYS A 34 10.85 1.35 23.18
CA LYS A 34 10.69 2.46 24.11
C LYS A 34 11.43 2.24 25.43
N SER A 35 11.36 1.04 26.00
CA SER A 35 12.04 0.70 27.27
C SER A 35 13.57 0.77 27.21
N LYS A 36 14.14 0.71 26.00
CA LYS A 36 15.59 0.70 25.75
C LYS A 36 16.08 1.93 24.98
N GLY A 37 15.22 2.93 24.77
CA GLY A 37 15.56 4.14 24.00
C GLY A 37 15.98 3.83 22.56
N ARG A 38 15.35 2.84 21.93
CA ARG A 38 15.62 2.44 20.53
C ARG A 38 14.89 3.37 19.55
N PRO A 39 15.35 3.49 18.29
CA PRO A 39 14.68 4.27 17.27
C PRO A 39 13.23 3.86 17.06
N SER A 40 12.38 4.84 16.73
CA SER A 40 11.03 4.56 16.25
C SER A 40 11.06 3.89 14.88
N ALA A 41 9.92 3.31 14.47
CA ALA A 41 9.75 2.68 13.18
C ALA A 41 8.68 3.41 12.34
N GLU A 42 8.76 3.22 11.03
CA GLU A 42 7.66 3.41 10.10
C GLU A 42 7.09 2.03 9.70
N PHE A 43 5.84 1.99 9.25
CA PHE A 43 5.16 0.74 8.89
C PHE A 43 4.82 0.68 7.40
N PRO A 44 5.59 -0.06 6.58
CA PRO A 44 5.19 -0.37 5.22
C PRO A 44 4.05 -1.39 5.19
N GLY A 45 2.86 -0.95 4.75
CA GLY A 45 1.63 -1.75 4.78
C GLY A 45 0.87 -1.75 3.45
N SER A 46 0.26 -2.90 3.10
CA SER A 46 -0.61 -2.98 1.93
C SER A 46 -1.84 -2.10 2.15
N TYR A 47 -2.07 -1.15 1.24
CA TYR A 47 -3.22 -0.26 1.33
C TYR A 47 -3.63 0.33 -0.02
N SER A 48 -4.93 0.28 -0.31
CA SER A 48 -5.49 0.59 -1.62
C SER A 48 -7.02 0.69 -1.55
N ILE A 49 -7.64 1.05 -2.67
CA ILE A 49 -9.10 1.14 -2.76
C ILE A 49 -9.81 -0.19 -2.50
N ALA A 50 -9.18 -1.34 -2.78
CA ALA A 50 -9.77 -2.66 -2.52
C ALA A 50 -9.28 -3.30 -1.21
N VAL A 51 -8.07 -2.99 -0.74
CA VAL A 51 -7.48 -3.59 0.47
C VAL A 51 -7.44 -2.56 1.59
N ARG A 52 -8.51 -2.52 2.40
CA ARG A 52 -8.69 -1.53 3.48
C ARG A 52 -8.73 -2.11 4.89
N GLY A 53 -8.50 -3.41 5.06
CA GLY A 53 -8.61 -4.07 6.36
C GLY A 53 -7.74 -3.44 7.47
N ASN A 54 -6.61 -2.83 7.09
CA ASN A 54 -5.72 -2.16 8.03
C ASN A 54 -6.32 -0.86 8.62
N GLU A 55 -7.29 -0.21 7.96
CA GLU A 55 -7.96 0.99 8.49
C GLU A 55 -8.59 0.73 9.86
N THR A 56 -9.09 -0.48 10.09
CA THR A 56 -9.71 -0.89 11.36
C THR A 56 -8.80 -1.77 12.19
N ALA A 57 -8.06 -2.69 11.55
CA ALA A 57 -7.28 -3.69 12.27
C ALA A 57 -5.99 -3.13 12.88
N LEU A 58 -5.35 -2.15 12.22
CA LEU A 58 -3.96 -1.79 12.54
C LEU A 58 -3.68 -0.29 12.61
N PHE A 59 -4.16 0.52 11.67
CA PHE A 59 -3.85 1.95 11.59
C PHE A 59 -4.16 2.71 12.88
N PRO A 60 -5.28 2.47 13.60
CA PRO A 60 -5.54 3.16 14.86
C PRO A 60 -4.43 2.89 15.90
N THR A 61 -3.92 1.66 15.95
CA THR A 61 -2.82 1.30 16.85
C THR A 61 -1.53 2.00 16.42
N LEU A 62 -1.23 2.06 15.12
CA LEU A 62 -0.05 2.79 14.63
C LEU A 62 -0.11 4.27 14.99
N ARG A 63 -1.29 4.90 14.92
CA ARG A 63 -1.48 6.30 15.34
C ARG A 63 -1.20 6.51 16.81
N GLU A 64 -1.75 5.65 17.67
CA GLU A 64 -1.52 5.72 19.12
C GLU A 64 -0.02 5.60 19.48
N LEU A 65 0.73 4.81 18.70
CA LEU A 65 2.16 4.60 18.90
C LEU A 65 3.05 5.64 18.21
N GLY A 66 2.48 6.58 17.45
CA GLY A 66 3.23 7.56 16.66
C GLY A 66 4.04 6.94 15.52
N ILE A 67 3.55 5.85 14.92
CA ILE A 67 4.17 5.15 13.79
C ILE A 67 3.47 5.56 12.51
N SER A 68 4.23 6.08 11.53
CA SER A 68 3.70 6.46 10.21
C SER A 68 3.47 5.24 9.33
N VAL A 69 2.54 5.36 8.39
CA VAL A 69 2.18 4.33 7.41
C VAL A 69 2.82 4.66 6.07
N GLN A 70 3.59 3.72 5.52
CA GLN A 70 4.15 3.79 4.17
C GLN A 70 3.36 2.83 3.26
N ALA A 71 2.29 3.32 2.65
CA ALA A 71 1.35 2.50 1.88
C ALA A 71 1.97 1.92 0.61
N TYR A 72 2.00 0.60 0.47
CA TYR A 72 2.40 -0.09 -0.75
C TYR A 72 1.21 -0.78 -1.44
N SER A 73 1.42 -1.19 -2.70
CA SER A 73 0.40 -1.77 -3.58
C SER A 73 -0.80 -0.85 -3.83
N PRO A 74 -0.58 0.42 -4.20
CA PRO A 74 -1.67 1.40 -4.30
C PRO A 74 -2.75 1.07 -5.34
N ILE A 75 -2.38 0.21 -6.29
CA ILE A 75 -3.25 -0.29 -7.37
C ILE A 75 -3.54 -1.79 -7.25
N ASP A 76 -3.44 -2.38 -6.05
CA ASP A 76 -3.91 -3.75 -5.77
C ASP A 76 -3.24 -4.82 -6.66
N ALA A 77 -1.93 -4.67 -6.90
CA ALA A 77 -1.19 -5.48 -7.88
C ALA A 77 -1.86 -5.53 -9.27
N GLY A 78 -2.47 -4.41 -9.68
CA GLY A 78 -3.13 -4.22 -10.96
C GLY A 78 -4.64 -4.42 -10.95
N LEU A 79 -5.27 -4.93 -9.88
CA LEU A 79 -6.73 -5.19 -9.88
C LEU A 79 -7.55 -3.94 -10.16
N SER A 80 -7.17 -2.80 -9.56
CA SER A 80 -7.93 -1.55 -9.69
C SER A 80 -7.67 -0.79 -10.99
N VAL A 81 -6.71 -1.23 -11.83
CA VAL A 81 -6.34 -0.48 -13.05
C VAL A 81 -6.32 -1.32 -14.33
N LYS A 82 -6.18 -2.64 -14.23
CA LYS A 82 -6.14 -3.55 -15.38
C LYS A 82 -7.54 -4.02 -15.74
N ALA A 83 -7.72 -4.31 -17.03
CA ALA A 83 -8.98 -4.85 -17.54
C ALA A 83 -9.28 -6.25 -16.97
N PRO A 84 -10.56 -6.62 -16.80
CA PRO A 84 -10.96 -7.93 -16.30
C PRO A 84 -10.30 -9.09 -17.08
N GLU A 85 -10.19 -8.96 -18.39
CA GLU A 85 -9.60 -9.95 -19.30
C GLU A 85 -8.11 -10.13 -19.01
N PHE A 86 -7.40 -9.04 -18.70
CA PHE A 86 -5.99 -9.09 -18.32
C PHE A 86 -5.80 -9.81 -16.97
N ILE A 87 -6.69 -9.54 -16.01
CA ILE A 87 -6.66 -10.22 -14.70
C ILE A 87 -6.95 -11.72 -14.87
N ALA A 88 -7.97 -12.07 -15.66
CA ALA A 88 -8.38 -13.44 -15.94
C ALA A 88 -7.32 -14.24 -16.72
N ALA A 89 -6.59 -13.59 -17.62
CA ALA A 89 -5.53 -14.24 -18.38
C ALA A 89 -4.38 -14.79 -17.51
N ALA A 90 -4.21 -14.25 -16.29
CA ALA A 90 -3.19 -14.69 -15.32
C ALA A 90 -1.78 -14.81 -15.95
N LYS A 91 -1.36 -13.82 -16.74
CA LYS A 91 -0.04 -13.76 -17.40
C LYS A 91 0.89 -12.73 -16.77
N GLY A 92 2.18 -12.82 -17.11
CA GLY A 92 3.22 -11.88 -16.71
C GLY A 92 3.32 -11.79 -15.18
N SER A 93 3.08 -10.61 -14.63
CA SER A 93 3.14 -10.40 -13.18
C SER A 93 2.17 -11.28 -12.36
N ARG A 94 1.12 -11.84 -12.98
CA ARG A 94 0.13 -12.72 -12.33
C ARG A 94 0.27 -14.20 -12.71
N ASP A 95 1.34 -14.56 -13.40
CA ASP A 95 1.61 -15.92 -13.88
C ASP A 95 1.82 -16.90 -12.71
N PRO A 96 0.92 -17.89 -12.50
CA PRO A 96 1.01 -18.81 -11.37
C PRO A 96 2.22 -19.75 -11.42
N THR A 97 2.96 -19.80 -12.53
CA THR A 97 4.22 -20.54 -12.61
C THR A 97 5.35 -19.79 -11.90
N THR A 98 5.25 -18.48 -11.74
CA THR A 98 6.23 -17.63 -11.04
C THR A 98 5.92 -17.52 -9.54
N MET A 99 6.95 -17.30 -8.71
CA MET A 99 6.76 -17.08 -7.27
C MET A 99 5.85 -15.88 -6.98
N MET A 100 6.08 -14.75 -7.64
CA MET A 100 5.28 -13.53 -7.44
C MET A 100 3.85 -13.69 -7.97
N GLY A 101 3.65 -14.43 -9.05
CA GLY A 101 2.31 -14.70 -9.55
C GLY A 101 1.53 -15.58 -8.58
N ARG A 102 2.12 -16.65 -8.02
CA ARG A 102 1.46 -17.45 -6.95
C ARG A 102 1.04 -16.59 -5.77
N MET A 103 1.96 -15.79 -5.24
CA MET A 103 1.66 -14.86 -4.14
C MET A 103 0.47 -13.94 -4.47
N ARG A 104 0.42 -13.38 -5.68
CA ARG A 104 -0.70 -12.54 -6.12
C ARG A 104 -2.00 -13.31 -6.28
N GLN A 105 -1.95 -14.56 -6.73
CA GLN A 105 -3.14 -15.42 -6.78
C GLN A 105 -3.66 -15.69 -5.36
N ASP A 106 -2.80 -16.05 -4.42
CA ASP A 106 -3.20 -16.34 -3.04
C ASP A 106 -3.83 -15.12 -2.33
N LEU A 107 -3.27 -13.93 -2.59
CA LEU A 107 -3.78 -12.68 -2.01
C LEU A 107 -5.13 -12.27 -2.62
N TYR A 108 -5.25 -12.34 -3.95
CA TYR A 108 -6.28 -11.62 -4.70
C TYR A 108 -7.29 -12.50 -5.43
N ASN A 109 -7.04 -13.79 -5.65
CA ASN A 109 -7.96 -14.69 -6.33
C ASN A 109 -9.07 -15.19 -5.40
N LYS A 110 -9.78 -14.23 -4.79
CA LYS A 110 -10.92 -14.45 -3.90
C LYS A 110 -12.16 -13.86 -4.56
N PRO A 111 -13.34 -14.49 -4.46
CA PRO A 111 -14.55 -13.99 -5.11
C PRO A 111 -14.88 -12.52 -4.81
N ALA A 112 -14.57 -12.05 -3.59
CA ALA A 112 -14.76 -10.66 -3.19
C ALA A 112 -13.89 -9.68 -4.00
N TYR A 113 -12.64 -10.02 -4.30
CA TYR A 113 -11.73 -9.18 -5.08
C TYR A 113 -11.95 -9.33 -6.58
N MET A 114 -12.29 -10.52 -7.07
CA MET A 114 -12.38 -10.78 -8.51
C MET A 114 -13.60 -10.15 -9.20
N LYS A 115 -14.59 -9.66 -8.44
CA LYS A 115 -15.69 -8.83 -8.96
C LYS A 115 -15.27 -7.39 -9.23
N MET A 116 -14.29 -6.89 -8.46
CA MET A 116 -13.88 -5.49 -8.46
C MET A 116 -13.42 -4.99 -9.83
N PRO A 117 -12.57 -5.71 -10.62
CA PRO A 117 -12.14 -5.21 -11.92
C PRO A 117 -13.29 -4.92 -12.87
N ALA A 118 -14.32 -5.78 -12.91
CA ALA A 118 -15.46 -5.61 -13.82
C ALA A 118 -16.36 -4.46 -13.38
N GLU A 119 -16.74 -4.42 -12.10
CA GLU A 119 -17.60 -3.38 -11.55
C GLU A 119 -16.92 -2.01 -11.58
N PHE A 120 -15.65 -1.94 -11.19
CA PHE A 120 -14.88 -0.70 -11.19
C PHE A 120 -14.63 -0.19 -12.61
N SER A 121 -14.35 -1.07 -13.58
CA SER A 121 -14.20 -0.64 -14.98
C SER A 121 -15.51 -0.05 -15.51
N LYS A 122 -16.64 -0.72 -15.31
CA LYS A 122 -17.95 -0.23 -15.73
C LYS A 122 -18.29 1.13 -15.10
N LEU A 123 -18.01 1.31 -13.81
CA LEU A 123 -18.24 2.59 -13.13
C LEU A 123 -17.38 3.70 -13.71
N MET A 124 -16.09 3.44 -13.93
CA MET A 124 -15.16 4.42 -14.49
C MET A 124 -15.51 4.79 -15.94
N ASP A 125 -15.93 3.82 -16.75
CA ASP A 125 -16.36 4.05 -18.14
C ASP A 125 -17.62 4.94 -18.17
N ASN A 126 -18.60 4.67 -17.30
CA ASN A 126 -19.82 5.49 -17.19
C ASN A 126 -19.53 6.94 -16.77
N LEU A 127 -18.50 7.15 -15.93
CA LEU A 127 -18.11 8.46 -15.45
C LEU A 127 -17.09 9.16 -16.37
N GLY A 128 -16.59 8.47 -17.40
CA GLY A 128 -15.50 8.99 -18.25
C GLY A 128 -14.19 9.21 -17.48
N LEU A 129 -13.96 8.45 -16.41
CA LEU A 129 -12.80 8.61 -15.52
C LEU A 129 -11.74 7.53 -15.78
N SER A 130 -10.47 7.89 -15.57
CA SER A 130 -9.38 6.92 -15.60
C SER A 130 -9.32 6.13 -14.29
N ARG A 131 -9.39 4.80 -14.38
CA ARG A 131 -9.19 3.87 -13.25
C ARG A 131 -7.91 4.15 -12.46
N SER A 132 -6.79 4.34 -13.16
CA SER A 132 -5.50 4.67 -12.53
C SER A 132 -5.57 6.02 -11.82
N SER A 133 -6.23 7.00 -12.44
CA SER A 133 -6.42 8.31 -11.82
C SER A 133 -7.20 8.22 -10.51
N VAL A 134 -8.30 7.48 -10.53
CA VAL A 134 -9.16 7.29 -9.35
C VAL A 134 -8.46 6.50 -8.26
N ALA A 135 -7.80 5.38 -8.58
CA ALA A 135 -7.11 4.56 -7.57
C ALA A 135 -6.04 5.35 -6.80
N HIS A 136 -5.17 6.08 -7.51
CA HIS A 136 -4.11 6.87 -6.89
C HIS A 136 -4.65 8.09 -6.13
N ARG A 137 -5.59 8.85 -6.72
CA ARG A 137 -6.16 10.04 -6.06
C ARG A 137 -7.02 9.68 -4.86
N TRP A 138 -7.75 8.56 -4.91
CA TRP A 138 -8.45 8.05 -3.74
C TRP A 138 -7.47 7.79 -2.59
N LEU A 139 -6.35 7.13 -2.87
CA LEU A 139 -5.37 6.82 -1.84
C LEU A 139 -4.71 8.08 -1.25
N LYS A 140 -4.40 9.09 -2.07
CA LYS A 140 -3.79 10.36 -1.60
C LYS A 140 -4.77 11.27 -0.86
N TYR A 141 -6.03 11.34 -1.29
CA TYR A 141 -6.96 12.40 -0.84
C TYR A 141 -8.15 11.91 -0.03
N HIS A 142 -8.49 10.62 -0.11
CA HIS A 142 -9.77 10.08 0.37
C HIS A 142 -9.61 8.82 1.23
N SER A 143 -8.37 8.50 1.59
CA SER A 143 -8.02 7.32 2.39
C SER A 143 -7.70 7.73 3.83
N ALA A 144 -7.34 6.75 4.66
CA ALA A 144 -6.87 6.97 6.02
C ALA A 144 -5.40 7.43 6.13
N LEU A 145 -4.72 7.66 5.00
CA LEU A 145 -3.38 8.25 5.00
C LEU A 145 -3.45 9.74 5.33
N ASP A 146 -2.51 10.18 6.14
CA ASP A 146 -2.36 11.57 6.54
C ASP A 146 -0.88 11.98 6.46
N GLY A 147 -0.56 12.83 5.48
CA GLY A 147 0.80 13.34 5.30
C GLY A 147 1.31 14.17 6.49
N SER A 148 0.41 14.77 7.28
CA SER A 148 0.80 15.48 8.52
C SER A 148 1.30 14.54 9.62
N LEU A 149 0.93 13.25 9.54
CA LEU A 149 1.40 12.19 10.42
C LEU A 149 2.65 11.47 9.86
N GLY A 150 3.21 11.96 8.76
CA GLY A 150 4.38 11.39 8.10
C GLY A 150 4.07 10.17 7.23
N ASP A 151 2.81 9.94 6.89
CA ASP A 151 2.44 8.86 5.98
C ASP A 151 2.93 9.12 4.57
N GLY A 152 3.25 8.03 3.87
CA GLY A 152 3.74 8.07 2.51
C GLY A 152 3.08 7.03 1.61
N LEU A 153 3.27 7.25 0.31
CA LEU A 153 2.78 6.41 -0.76
C LEU A 153 3.95 5.83 -1.55
N LEU A 154 4.07 4.50 -1.57
CA LEU A 154 5.08 3.78 -2.33
C LEU A 154 4.55 3.46 -3.73
N LEU A 155 5.02 4.22 -4.72
CA LEU A 155 4.69 4.03 -6.13
C LEU A 155 5.63 3.01 -6.77
N GLY A 156 5.04 2.08 -7.53
CA GLY A 156 5.78 1.13 -8.36
C GLY A 156 5.54 1.40 -9.84
N ALA A 157 6.62 1.49 -10.61
CA ALA A 157 6.58 1.66 -12.05
C ALA A 157 7.63 0.77 -12.73
N ILE A 158 7.36 0.32 -13.95
CA ILE A 158 8.31 -0.47 -14.76
C ILE A 158 8.99 0.37 -15.86
N SER A 159 8.59 1.63 -16.01
CA SER A 159 9.21 2.59 -16.91
C SER A 159 9.10 4.02 -16.34
N SER A 160 9.93 4.92 -16.86
CA SER A 160 9.89 6.36 -16.53
C SER A 160 8.53 6.97 -16.83
N GLU A 161 7.94 6.60 -17.96
CA GLU A 161 6.67 7.16 -18.44
C GLU A 161 5.54 6.77 -17.50
N GLN A 162 5.50 5.51 -17.05
CA GLN A 162 4.51 5.06 -16.08
C GLN A 162 4.65 5.79 -14.73
N LEU A 163 5.88 6.05 -14.29
CA LEU A 163 6.12 6.82 -13.07
C LEU A 163 5.62 8.26 -13.23
N GLU A 164 5.98 8.93 -14.33
CA GLU A 164 5.57 10.29 -14.64
C GLU A 164 4.04 10.41 -14.72
N GLU A 165 3.36 9.50 -15.42
CA GLU A 165 1.90 9.44 -15.47
C GLU A 165 1.26 9.32 -14.07
N SER A 166 1.85 8.49 -13.20
CA SER A 166 1.36 8.28 -11.84
C SER A 166 1.54 9.55 -10.98
N LEU A 167 2.67 10.24 -11.13
CA LEU A 167 2.93 11.52 -10.45
C LEU A 167 1.97 12.61 -10.93
N LEU A 168 1.80 12.77 -12.24
CA LEU A 168 0.86 13.73 -12.82
C LEU A 168 -0.59 13.48 -12.37
N VAL A 169 -0.98 12.22 -12.23
CA VAL A 169 -2.29 11.84 -11.68
C VAL A 169 -2.47 12.32 -10.25
N LEU A 170 -1.45 12.18 -9.41
CA LEU A 170 -1.50 12.58 -8.00
C LEU A 170 -1.58 14.09 -7.82
N GLU A 171 -1.17 14.88 -8.81
CA GLU A 171 -1.26 16.35 -8.78
C GLU A 171 -2.64 16.89 -9.18
N LYS A 172 -3.56 16.04 -9.66
CA LYS A 172 -4.91 16.47 -10.09
C LYS A 172 -5.89 16.79 -8.95
N GLY A 173 -5.45 16.79 -7.70
CA GLY A 173 -6.30 17.11 -6.55
C GLY A 173 -7.30 16.00 -6.18
N PRO A 174 -8.21 16.27 -5.22
CA PRO A 174 -9.21 15.30 -4.75
C PRO A 174 -10.21 14.95 -5.86
N LEU A 175 -10.77 13.74 -5.80
CA LEU A 175 -11.94 13.33 -6.59
C LEU A 175 -13.20 14.11 -6.16
N GLU A 176 -14.09 14.36 -7.12
CA GLU A 176 -15.43 14.93 -6.85
C GLU A 176 -16.30 13.95 -6.03
N PRO A 177 -17.22 14.45 -5.19
CA PRO A 177 -18.15 13.63 -4.39
C PRO A 177 -19.12 12.76 -5.19
#